data_AF-C2E705-F1
#
_entry.id   AF-C2E705-F1
#
_cell.length_a   1.000
_cell.length_b   1.000
_cell.length_c   1.000
_cell.angle_alpha   90.00
_cell.angle_beta   90.00
_cell.angle_gamma   90.00
#
_symmetry.space_group_name_H-M   'P 1'
#
loop_
_entity.id
_entity.type
_entity.pdbx_description
1 polymer ?
#
loop_
_entity_poly.entity_id
_entity_poly.type
_entity_poly.pdbx_seq_one_letter_code
_entity_poly.pdbx_strand_id
1 'polypeptide(L)' 'MNYENVRDALKELVALNNPNTTFGKVSTIIDSGVKTGERKFELKDLQESNYELLANICDLLGMSEIYLGDNQ' A
#
# COMPACT_ATOMS: atom_id res chain seq x y z
N MET A 1 -5.75 1.25 -0.03
CA MET A 1 -6.96 0.42 0.26
C MET A 1 -7.38 0.63 1.72
N ASN A 2 -8.67 0.55 2.06
CA ASN A 2 -9.13 0.64 3.45
C ASN A 2 -9.78 -0.68 3.89
N TYR A 3 -9.26 -1.30 4.95
CA TYR A 3 -9.83 -2.52 5.54
C TYR A 3 -10.73 -2.16 6.72
N GLU A 4 -11.72 -3.02 7.00
CA GLU A 4 -12.67 -2.82 8.11
C GLU A 4 -12.14 -3.37 9.43
N ASN A 5 -11.14 -4.27 9.40
CA ASN A 5 -10.58 -4.87 10.59
C ASN A 5 -9.09 -5.20 10.45
N VAL A 6 -8.39 -5.21 11.58
CA VAL A 6 -6.94 -5.40 11.68
C VAL A 6 -6.50 -6.75 11.11
N ARG A 7 -7.30 -7.81 11.30
CA ARG A 7 -6.96 -9.16 10.86
C ARG A 7 -6.82 -9.24 9.35
N ASP A 8 -7.74 -8.62 8.61
CA ASP A 8 -7.72 -8.67 7.15
C ASP A 8 -6.64 -7.76 6.57
N ALA A 9 -6.40 -6.58 7.17
CA ALA A 9 -5.27 -5.73 6.80
C ALA A 9 -3.91 -6.44 6.99
N LEU A 10 -3.74 -7.17 8.10
CA LEU A 10 -2.53 -7.96 8.36
C LEU A 10 -2.35 -9.13 7.38
N LYS A 11 -3.43 -9.81 6.98
CA LYS A 11 -3.35 -10.87 5.96
C LYS A 11 -2.83 -10.32 4.64
N GLU A 12 -3.33 -9.16 4.21
CA GLU A 12 -2.84 -8.53 2.99
C GLU A 12 -1.37 -8.14 3.13
N LEU A 13 -0.98 -7.50 4.24
CA LEU A 13 0.41 -7.11 4.45
C LEU A 13 1.37 -8.32 4.39
N VAL A 14 0.97 -9.46 4.96
CA VAL A 14 1.74 -10.70 4.85
C VAL A 14 1.78 -11.24 3.43
N ALA A 15 0.65 -11.22 2.70
CA ALA A 15 0.60 -11.67 1.31
C ALA A 15 1.50 -10.80 0.42
N LEU A 16 1.47 -9.48 0.61
CA LEU A 16 2.26 -8.52 -0.14
C LEU A 16 3.77 -8.68 0.12
N ASN A 17 4.18 -9.02 1.35
CA ASN A 17 5.58 -9.22 1.72
C ASN A 17 6.06 -10.67 1.58
N ASN A 18 5.22 -11.59 1.11
CA ASN A 18 5.63 -12.98 0.90
C ASN A 18 6.73 -13.01 -0.19
N PRO A 19 7.89 -13.65 0.05
CA PRO A 19 8.97 -13.74 -0.94
C PRO A 19 8.57 -14.41 -2.26
N ASN A 20 7.46 -15.16 -2.27
CA ASN A 20 6.93 -15.83 -3.46
C ASN A 20 5.89 -14.99 -4.22
N THR A 21 5.52 -13.81 -3.70
CA THR A 21 4.59 -12.91 -4.38
C THR A 21 5.25 -12.32 -5.62
N THR A 22 4.54 -12.43 -6.75
CA THR A 22 4.97 -11.87 -8.02
C THR A 22 4.16 -10.63 -8.31
N PHE A 23 4.85 -9.54 -8.65
CA PHE A 23 4.23 -8.28 -9.00
C PHE A 23 4.13 -8.12 -10.51
N GLY A 24 2.97 -7.68 -10.97
CA GLY A 24 2.69 -7.46 -12.38
C GLY A 24 3.25 -6.14 -12.90
N LYS A 25 2.45 -5.46 -13.72
CA LYS A 25 2.72 -4.11 -14.21
C LYS A 25 1.79 -3.13 -13.51
N VAL A 26 2.25 -1.88 -13.39
CA VAL A 26 1.46 -0.78 -12.84
C VAL A 26 0.98 0.09 -13.99
N SER A 27 -0.32 0.41 -13.99
CA SER A 27 -0.89 1.37 -14.94
C SER A 27 -0.50 2.79 -14.54
N THR A 28 -0.02 3.57 -15.50
CA THR A 28 0.32 4.99 -15.31
C THR A 28 -0.57 5.85 -16.18
N ILE A 29 -0.91 7.04 -15.71
CA ILE A 29 -1.58 8.03 -16.56
C ILE A 29 -0.50 8.82 -17.29
N ILE A 30 -0.42 8.61 -18.59
CA ILE A 30 0.41 9.40 -19.49
C ILE A 30 -0.52 10.35 -20.23
N ASP A 31 -0.39 11.65 -19.93
CA ASP A 31 -1.11 12.75 -20.56
C ASP A 31 -2.56 12.95 -20.06
N SER A 32 -2.76 13.97 -19.22
CA SER A 32 -4.05 14.60 -18.85
C SER A 32 -5.25 13.68 -18.56
N GLY A 33 -5.06 12.39 -18.26
CA GLY A 33 -6.12 11.40 -18.07
C GLY A 33 -6.54 10.60 -19.31
N VAL A 34 -5.91 10.78 -20.47
CA VAL A 34 -6.40 10.25 -21.76
C VAL A 34 -5.76 8.92 -22.16
N LYS A 35 -4.53 8.61 -21.71
CA LYS A 35 -3.88 7.32 -21.98
C LYS A 35 -3.35 6.66 -20.72
N THR A 36 -3.68 5.38 -20.56
CA THR A 36 -3.07 4.50 -19.56
C THR A 36 -1.85 3.82 -20.17
N GLY A 37 -0.66 4.20 -19.73
CA GLY A 37 0.56 3.46 -19.98
C GLY A 37 0.72 2.32 -18.99
N GLU A 38 1.67 1.42 -19.24
CA GLU A 38 2.08 0.42 -18.26
C GLU A 38 3.58 0.56 -18.00
N ARG A 39 4.00 0.45 -16.74
CA ARG A 39 5.40 0.26 -16.38
C ARG A 39 5.59 -0.99 -15.54
N LYS A 40 6.84 -1.46 -15.47
CA LYS A 40 7.21 -2.53 -14.55
C LYS A 40 6.96 -2.07 -13.12
N PHE A 41 6.45 -2.99 -12.29
CA PHE A 41 6.40 -2.78 -10.85
C PHE A 41 7.83 -2.69 -10.28
N GLU A 42 8.05 -1.71 -9.42
CA GLU A 42 9.33 -1.39 -8.81
C GLU A 42 9.27 -1.53 -7.29
N LEU A 43 10.43 -1.57 -6.65
CA LEU A 43 10.52 -1.63 -5.19
C LEU A 43 9.73 -0.50 -4.51
N LYS A 44 9.68 0.68 -5.13
CA LYS A 44 8.95 1.82 -4.58
C LYS A 44 7.45 1.56 -4.50
N ASP A 45 6.87 0.86 -5.47
CA ASP A 45 5.45 0.49 -5.46
C ASP A 45 5.12 -0.45 -4.30
N LEU A 46 6.04 -1.37 -4.00
CA LEU A 46 5.92 -2.27 -2.85
C LEU A 46 6.00 -1.48 -1.54
N GLN A 47 6.94 -0.54 -1.44
CA GLN A 47 7.08 0.30 -0.26
C GLN A 47 5.83 1.17 -0.04
N GLU A 48 5.27 1.76 -1.10
CA GLU A 48 4.04 2.55 -1.04
C GLU A 48 2.85 1.69 -0.60
N SER A 49 2.67 0.52 -1.23
CA SER A 49 1.58 -0.41 -0.88
C SER A 49 1.69 -0.94 0.55
N ASN A 50 2.91 -1.26 1.00
CA ASN A 50 3.19 -1.65 2.39
C ASN A 50 2.87 -0.52 3.37
N TYR A 51 3.27 0.70 3.04
CA TYR A 51 3.06 1.86 3.91
C TYR A 51 1.57 2.19 4.07
N GLU A 52 0.79 2.12 2.99
CA GLU A 52 -0.67 2.28 3.07
C GLU A 52 -1.33 1.25 3.99
N LEU A 53 -0.93 -0.03 3.88
CA LEU A 53 -1.45 -1.09 4.74
C LEU A 53 -1.07 -0.88 6.21
N LEU A 54 0.17 -0.48 6.47
CA LEU A 54 0.63 -0.15 7.82
C LEU A 54 -0.14 1.04 8.41
N ALA A 55 -0.37 2.09 7.63
CA ALA A 55 -1.18 3.23 8.06
C ALA A 55 -2.62 2.81 8.38
N ASN A 56 -3.25 2.00 7.53
CA ASN A 56 -4.59 1.49 7.78
C ASN A 56 -4.66 0.61 9.05
N ILE A 57 -3.65 -0.23 9.30
CA ILE A 57 -3.54 -1.00 10.54
C ILE A 57 -3.41 -0.06 11.76
N CYS A 58 -2.59 0.99 11.65
CA CYS A 58 -2.43 1.98 12.69
C CYS A 58 -3.75 2.69 12.99
N ASP A 59 -4.49 3.13 11.97
CA ASP A 59 -5.80 3.77 12.13
C ASP A 59 -6.81 2.84 12.82
N LEU A 60 -6.88 1.57 12.40
CA LEU A 60 -7.78 0.57 12.98
C LEU A 60 -7.46 0.25 14.45
N LEU A 61 -6.21 0.47 14.87
CA LEU A 61 -5.76 0.29 16.24
C LEU A 61 -5.80 1.59 17.06
N GLY A 62 -6.14 2.73 16.45
CA GLY A 62 -6.09 4.04 17.11
C GLY A 62 -4.67 4.51 17.40
N MET A 63 -3.70 4.10 16.59
CA MET A 63 -2.27 4.40 16.70
C MET A 63 -1.74 5.23 15.51
N SER A 64 -2.54 6.17 15.02
CA SER A 64 -2.20 6.95 13.81
C SER A 64 -0.95 7.82 13.99
N GLU A 65 -0.54 8.13 15.22
CA GLU A 65 0.70 8.82 15.56
C GLU A 65 1.95 8.15 14.98
N ILE A 66 1.93 6.82 14.80
CA ILE A 66 3.07 6.06 14.28
C ILE A 66 3.52 6.55 12.90
N TYR A 67 2.58 6.95 12.04
CA TYR A 67 2.89 7.38 10.68
C TYR A 67 2.64 8.88 10.45
N LEU A 68 1.83 9.53 11.29
CA LEU A 68 1.65 10.98 11.29
C LEU A 68 2.77 11.73 12.03
N GLY A 69 3.50 11.03 12.90
CA GLY A 69 4.52 11.59 13.79
C GLY A 69 3.91 12.18 15.07
N ASP A 70 4.69 12.20 16.16
CA ASP A 70 4.28 12.64 17.51
C ASP A 70 3.93 14.14 17.64
N ASN A 71 3.88 14.90 16.55
CA ASN A 71 3.69 16.36 16.54
C ASN A 71 2.26 16.78 16.15
N GLN A 72 1.25 16.31 16.88
CA GLN A 72 -0.09 16.93 16.92
C GLN A 72 -0.41 17.50 18.31
#